data_AF-A0A7Z9LUZ4-F1
#
_entry.id   AF-A0A7Z9LUZ4-F1
#
_cell.length_a   1.000
_cell.length_b   1.000
_cell.length_c   1.000
_cell.angle_alpha   90.00
_cell.angle_beta   90.00
_cell.angle_gamma   90.00
#
_symmetry.space_group_name_H-M   'P 1'
#
loop_
_entity.id
_entity.type
_entity.pdbx_description
1 polymer ?
#
loop_
_entity_poly.entity_id
_entity_poly.type
_entity_poly.pdbx_seq_one_letter_code
_entity_poly.pdbx_strand_id
1 'polypeptide(L)'
;ALCRKNMGCSHFVVGRDHTGVADYYAVDASQRFFDKLGDIGIEPIFLNMMSEYKNLDLFSIIKKTQINTPVFLDKVSAGFPSPATDYMENKLDLNEYLIRHPAATFIVKASGSSMVNADIYSGDLLIVDRSVTPKSNNIVIASIFGDLTVKKLKKKEKSFFLISANDEYPSIEVKEEMECFIWGVVTYIIHETTSS
;
A
#
# COMPACT_ATOMS: atom_id res chain seq x y z
N ALA A 1 28.12 8.58 -12.01
CA ALA A 1 29.50 8.16 -12.35
C ALA A 1 29.41 6.91 -13.20
N LEU A 2 29.91 6.96 -14.44
CA LEU A 2 29.97 5.80 -15.33
C LEU A 2 31.42 5.31 -15.36
N CYS A 3 31.74 4.21 -14.66
CA CYS A 3 32.91 3.40 -14.99
C CYS A 3 32.89 2.01 -14.33
N ARG A 4 32.58 0.97 -15.12
CA ARG A 4 33.48 -0.17 -15.38
C ARG A 4 32.93 -1.01 -16.54
N LYS A 5 33.82 -1.43 -17.44
CA LYS A 5 33.60 -2.46 -18.47
C LYS A 5 33.16 -3.76 -17.76
N ASN A 6 31.90 -4.16 -17.93
CA ASN A 6 31.39 -5.42 -17.37
C ASN A 6 31.68 -6.60 -18.31
N MET A 7 32.31 -7.64 -17.75
CA MET A 7 32.40 -8.96 -18.36
C MET A 7 31.04 -9.66 -18.22
N GLY A 8 30.23 -9.66 -19.28
CA GLY A 8 29.04 -10.54 -19.37
C GLY A 8 27.76 -10.04 -18.69
N CYS A 9 27.61 -8.74 -18.43
CA CYS A 9 26.35 -8.18 -17.93
C CYS A 9 25.40 -7.89 -19.11
N SER A 10 24.23 -8.52 -19.14
CA SER A 10 23.20 -8.34 -20.19
C SER A 10 22.14 -7.30 -19.83
N HIS A 11 22.00 -6.94 -18.55
CA HIS A 11 20.95 -6.03 -18.07
C HIS A 11 21.48 -5.11 -16.97
N PHE A 12 21.16 -3.82 -17.05
CA PHE A 12 21.44 -2.81 -16.03
C PHE A 12 20.13 -2.22 -15.52
N VAL A 13 19.88 -2.36 -14.22
CA VAL A 13 18.69 -1.77 -13.58
C VAL A 13 19.08 -0.43 -12.95
N VAL A 14 18.43 0.64 -13.38
CA VAL A 14 18.54 1.98 -12.78
C VAL A 14 17.29 2.22 -11.95
N GLY A 15 17.44 2.41 -10.63
CA GLY A 15 16.32 2.71 -9.74
C GLY A 15 15.69 4.07 -10.03
N ARG A 16 14.49 4.32 -9.48
CA ARG A 16 13.85 5.65 -9.57
C ARG A 16 14.82 6.73 -9.11
N ASP A 17 14.96 7.76 -9.93
CA ASP A 17 15.55 9.01 -9.48
C ASP A 17 14.58 9.71 -8.51
N HIS A 18 15.08 10.76 -7.87
CA HIS A 18 14.33 11.61 -6.94
C HIS A 18 13.34 12.54 -7.68
N THR A 19 12.81 12.12 -8.83
CA THR A 19 11.76 12.85 -9.56
C THR A 19 10.50 12.96 -8.70
N GLY A 20 9.89 14.15 -8.70
CA GLY A 20 8.74 14.45 -7.83
C GLY A 20 9.08 14.86 -6.38
N VAL A 21 10.34 15.04 -6.02
CA VAL A 21 10.72 15.72 -4.77
C VAL A 21 10.67 17.24 -4.97
N ALA A 22 9.57 17.87 -4.52
CA ALA A 22 9.26 19.29 -4.74
C ALA A 22 9.19 19.68 -6.24
N ASP A 23 9.19 20.98 -6.56
CA ASP A 23 9.07 21.49 -7.94
C ASP A 23 10.38 21.43 -8.76
N TYR A 24 11.38 20.65 -8.33
CA TYR A 24 12.71 20.65 -8.95
C TYR A 24 12.82 19.82 -10.24
N TYR A 25 12.06 18.71 -10.36
CA TYR A 25 12.09 17.85 -11.55
C TYR A 25 10.70 17.34 -11.92
N ALA A 26 10.36 17.39 -13.21
CA ALA A 26 9.12 16.80 -13.72
C ALA A 26 9.12 15.26 -13.53
N VAL A 27 7.93 14.69 -13.35
CA VAL A 27 7.72 13.24 -13.10
C VAL A 27 8.26 12.38 -14.25
N ASP A 28 8.39 12.95 -15.46
CA ASP A 28 8.90 12.30 -16.67
C ASP A 28 10.30 12.76 -17.09
N ALA A 29 10.99 13.55 -16.26
CA ALA A 29 12.26 14.19 -16.63
C ALA A 29 13.35 13.19 -17.03
N SER A 30 13.39 12.03 -16.37
CA SER A 30 14.33 10.94 -16.69
C SER A 30 14.00 10.26 -18.01
N GLN A 31 12.71 10.03 -18.30
CA GLN A 31 12.28 9.43 -19.58
C GLN A 31 12.69 10.32 -20.75
N ARG A 32 12.41 11.63 -20.65
CA ARG A 32 12.84 12.62 -21.66
C ARG A 32 14.35 12.70 -21.85
N PHE A 33 15.13 12.39 -20.81
CA PHE A 33 16.59 12.40 -20.90
C PHE A 33 17.08 11.19 -21.72
N PHE A 34 16.48 10.01 -21.52
CA PHE A 34 16.80 8.82 -22.30
C PHE A 34 16.38 8.96 -23.78
N ASP A 35 15.24 9.58 -24.06
CA ASP A 35 14.82 9.86 -25.44
C ASP A 35 15.83 10.74 -26.21
N LYS A 36 16.53 11.63 -25.50
CA LYS A 36 17.54 12.52 -26.08
C LYS A 36 18.88 11.84 -26.35
N LEU A 37 19.16 10.68 -25.75
CA LEU A 37 20.43 9.97 -25.96
C LEU A 37 20.50 9.29 -27.33
N GLY A 38 19.34 9.06 -27.98
CA GLY A 38 19.26 8.35 -29.25
C GLY A 38 19.62 6.86 -29.10
N ASP A 39 19.87 6.20 -30.24
CA ASP A 39 20.29 4.81 -30.23
C ASP A 39 21.77 4.68 -29.87
N ILE A 40 22.03 4.23 -28.64
CA ILE A 40 23.37 3.94 -28.12
C ILE A 40 23.64 2.42 -28.01
N GLY A 41 22.83 1.59 -28.67
CA GLY A 41 22.92 0.13 -28.60
C GLY A 41 22.41 -0.47 -27.28
N ILE A 42 21.60 0.30 -26.53
CA ILE A 42 20.91 -0.13 -25.31
C ILE A 42 19.43 0.19 -25.50
N GLU A 43 18.57 -0.82 -25.35
CA GLU A 43 17.12 -0.65 -25.39
C GLU A 43 16.60 -0.33 -23.96
N PRO A 44 16.11 0.89 -23.69
CA PRO A 44 15.57 1.22 -22.39
C PRO A 44 14.17 0.61 -22.20
N ILE A 45 14.02 -0.24 -21.19
CA ILE A 45 12.71 -0.76 -20.76
C ILE A 45 12.24 0.07 -19.57
N PHE A 46 11.19 0.85 -19.74
CA PHE A 46 10.58 1.63 -18.66
C PHE A 46 9.52 0.81 -17.93
N LEU A 47 9.79 0.50 -16.66
CA LEU A 47 8.83 -0.20 -15.81
C LEU A 47 7.81 0.80 -15.25
N ASN A 48 6.76 1.09 -16.03
CA ASN A 48 5.61 1.85 -15.56
C ASN A 48 4.77 0.99 -14.61
N MET A 49 5.24 0.81 -13.36
CA MET A 49 4.40 0.25 -12.30
C MET A 49 3.31 1.24 -11.91
N MET A 50 2.31 1.53 -12.77
CA MET A 50 1.02 2.15 -12.40
C MET A 50 -0.08 2.08 -13.48
N SER A 51 0.21 1.77 -14.75
CA SER A 51 -0.82 1.86 -15.81
C SER A 51 -1.66 0.60 -16.07
N GLU A 52 -1.35 -0.53 -15.42
CA GLU A 52 -2.04 -1.81 -15.71
C GLU A 52 -3.22 -2.13 -14.77
N TYR A 53 -3.37 -1.43 -13.65
CA TYR A 53 -4.47 -1.67 -12.70
C TYR A 53 -5.66 -0.74 -12.96
N LYS A 54 -6.41 -0.97 -14.03
CA LYS A 54 -7.57 -0.14 -14.45
C LYS A 54 -8.72 -0.02 -13.43
N ASN A 55 -8.68 -0.76 -12.32
CA ASN A 55 -9.77 -0.83 -11.32
C ASN A 55 -9.33 -0.48 -9.89
N LEU A 56 -8.18 0.19 -9.68
CA LEU A 56 -7.69 0.51 -8.35
C LEU A 56 -7.77 2.01 -8.05
N ASP A 57 -8.67 2.39 -7.15
CA ASP A 57 -8.68 3.72 -6.53
C ASP A 57 -7.53 3.80 -5.52
N LEU A 58 -6.35 4.21 -6.02
CA LEU A 58 -5.17 4.44 -5.20
C LEU A 58 -5.09 5.93 -4.84
N PHE A 59 -5.01 6.22 -3.54
CA PHE A 59 -4.89 7.60 -3.05
C PHE A 59 -3.43 7.91 -2.71
N SER A 60 -2.89 9.01 -3.25
CA SER A 60 -1.60 9.54 -2.81
C SER A 60 -1.73 10.20 -1.44
N ILE A 61 -0.80 9.90 -0.53
CA ILE A 61 -0.76 10.54 0.79
C ILE A 61 -0.22 11.97 0.62
N ILE A 62 -1.07 12.97 0.87
CA ILE A 62 -0.67 14.37 0.87
C ILE A 62 -0.15 14.71 2.26
N LYS A 63 1.16 14.88 2.42
CA LYS A 63 1.82 15.16 3.71
C LYS A 63 1.54 16.56 4.28
N LYS A 64 0.60 17.32 3.70
CA LYS A 64 0.43 18.76 3.95
C LYS A 64 -0.99 19.11 4.38
N THR A 65 -1.35 18.67 5.59
CA THR A 65 -2.51 19.18 6.32
C THR A 65 -2.24 19.04 7.82
N GLN A 66 -1.74 20.11 8.46
CA GLN A 66 -1.85 20.22 9.91
C GLN A 66 -3.32 20.54 10.23
N ILE A 67 -4.10 19.50 10.52
CA ILE A 67 -5.43 19.66 11.10
C ILE A 67 -5.24 19.37 12.59
N ASN A 68 -5.28 20.42 13.40
CA ASN A 68 -5.27 20.30 14.86
C ASN A 68 -6.64 19.78 15.30
N THR A 69 -6.84 18.47 15.26
CA THR A 69 -8.05 17.84 15.81
C THR A 69 -7.84 17.64 17.30
N PRO A 70 -8.70 18.21 18.17
CA PRO A 70 -8.63 17.92 19.60
C PRO A 70 -8.85 16.43 19.83
N VAL A 71 -8.01 15.81 20.66
CA VAL A 71 -8.11 14.38 20.96
C VAL A 71 -8.47 14.18 22.41
N PHE A 72 -9.62 13.54 22.59
CA PHE A 72 -10.05 13.04 23.88
C PHE A 72 -9.28 11.74 24.15
N LEU A 73 -8.28 11.78 25.03
CA LEU A 73 -7.53 10.59 25.45
C LEU A 73 -8.27 9.73 26.47
N ASP A 74 -9.32 10.26 27.06
CA ASP A 74 -10.23 9.42 27.81
C ASP A 74 -10.82 8.40 26.84
N LYS A 75 -10.70 7.11 27.19
CA LYS A 75 -11.44 6.07 26.48
C LYS A 75 -12.92 6.44 26.58
N VAL A 76 -13.49 6.92 25.47
CA VAL A 76 -14.94 7.08 25.38
C VAL A 76 -15.49 5.67 25.48
N SER A 77 -16.03 5.34 26.65
CA SER A 77 -16.79 4.12 26.82
C SER A 77 -17.93 4.18 25.81
N ALA A 78 -18.20 3.10 25.09
CA ALA A 78 -19.41 3.00 24.27
C ALA A 78 -20.71 3.03 25.13
N GLY A 79 -20.60 3.21 26.45
CA GLY A 79 -21.69 3.36 27.41
C GLY A 79 -21.74 4.75 28.09
N PHE A 80 -22.42 4.83 29.25
CA PHE A 80 -22.78 6.10 29.89
C PHE A 80 -21.55 6.90 30.39
N PRO A 81 -21.33 8.15 29.95
CA PRO A 81 -20.17 8.94 30.36
C PRO A 81 -20.33 9.50 31.77
N SER A 82 -19.28 9.46 32.58
CA SER A 82 -19.24 10.14 33.90
C SER A 82 -18.67 11.57 33.77
N PRO A 83 -19.18 12.55 34.53
CA PRO A 83 -19.04 13.98 34.18
C PRO A 83 -17.75 14.66 34.64
N ALA A 84 -16.75 13.93 35.15
CA ALA A 84 -15.61 14.53 35.84
C ALA A 84 -14.28 13.99 35.30
N THR A 85 -13.69 14.71 34.35
CA THR A 85 -12.25 14.62 34.08
C THR A 85 -11.69 15.98 33.68
N ASP A 86 -10.60 16.38 34.32
CA ASP A 86 -9.79 17.54 33.95
C ASP A 86 -9.09 17.29 32.60
N TYR A 87 -9.27 18.22 31.66
CA TYR A 87 -8.84 18.07 30.27
C TYR A 87 -7.34 18.33 30.11
N MET A 88 -6.55 17.29 29.90
CA MET A 88 -5.21 17.42 29.32
C MET A 88 -5.34 17.43 27.79
N GLU A 89 -5.15 18.58 27.15
CA GLU A 89 -5.11 18.71 25.69
C GLU A 89 -3.83 18.05 25.13
N ASN A 90 -3.91 16.79 24.72
CA ASN A 90 -2.92 16.22 23.83
C ASN A 90 -3.41 16.33 22.38
N LYS A 91 -2.49 16.61 21.47
CA LYS A 91 -2.75 16.66 20.02
C LYS A 91 -2.47 15.29 19.41
N LEU A 92 -3.33 14.82 18.51
CA LEU A 92 -3.07 13.65 17.66
C LEU A 92 -3.10 14.09 16.21
N ASP A 93 -2.01 13.81 15.49
CA ASP A 93 -2.01 13.85 14.04
C ASP A 93 -2.27 12.44 13.51
N LEU A 94 -3.38 12.25 12.79
CA LEU A 94 -3.74 10.96 12.22
C LEU A 94 -2.75 10.50 11.16
N ASN A 95 -2.08 11.40 10.44
CA ASN A 95 -1.04 11.03 9.50
C ASN A 95 0.15 10.44 10.26
N GLU A 96 0.64 11.12 11.30
CA GLU A 96 1.77 10.61 12.10
C GLU A 96 1.41 9.31 12.82
N TYR A 97 0.17 9.18 13.29
CA TYR A 97 -0.30 8.01 14.00
C TYR A 97 -0.48 6.79 13.09
N LEU A 98 -1.13 6.97 11.94
CA LEU A 98 -1.50 5.88 11.04
C LEU A 98 -0.40 5.54 10.02
N ILE A 99 0.47 6.50 9.68
CA ILE A 99 1.44 6.41 8.58
C ILE A 99 2.86 6.52 9.13
N ARG A 100 3.40 5.38 9.60
CA ARG A 100 4.76 5.31 10.15
C ARG A 100 5.86 5.44 9.10
N HIS A 101 5.63 4.91 7.89
CA HIS A 101 6.60 4.89 6.80
C HIS A 101 6.03 5.53 5.53
N PRO A 102 5.93 6.87 5.43
CA PRO A 102 5.21 7.55 4.34
C PRO A 102 5.63 7.14 2.93
N ALA A 103 6.92 6.86 2.70
CA ALA A 103 7.42 6.41 1.39
C ALA A 103 7.01 4.97 1.03
N ALA A 104 6.71 4.15 2.04
CA ALA A 104 6.31 2.75 1.91
C ALA A 104 4.81 2.54 2.13
N THR A 105 4.06 3.54 2.60
CA THR A 105 2.62 3.44 2.84
C THR A 105 1.80 3.93 1.65
N PHE A 106 0.68 3.28 1.38
CA PHE A 106 -0.32 3.72 0.42
C PHE A 106 -1.73 3.35 0.90
N ILE A 107 -2.76 3.97 0.32
CA ILE A 107 -4.16 3.73 0.69
C ILE A 107 -4.90 3.17 -0.51
N VAL A 108 -5.64 2.08 -0.31
CA VAL A 108 -6.50 1.47 -1.33
C VAL A 108 -7.94 1.41 -0.85
N LYS A 109 -8.89 1.57 -1.77
CA LYS A 109 -10.30 1.33 -1.50
C LYS A 109 -10.63 -0.14 -1.69
N ALA A 110 -11.22 -0.77 -0.67
CA ALA A 110 -11.71 -2.14 -0.75
C ALA A 110 -12.94 -2.20 -1.68
N SER A 111 -13.04 -3.30 -2.43
CA SER A 111 -14.18 -3.59 -3.29
C SER A 111 -14.55 -5.07 -3.20
N GLY A 112 -15.86 -5.34 -3.21
CA GLY A 112 -16.42 -6.69 -3.07
C GLY A 112 -16.55 -7.17 -1.62
N SER A 113 -16.99 -8.42 -1.44
CA SER A 113 -17.38 -8.98 -0.13
C SER A 113 -16.52 -10.15 0.36
N SER A 114 -15.40 -10.45 -0.30
CA SER A 114 -14.56 -11.61 0.07
C SER A 114 -13.91 -11.54 1.45
N MET A 115 -13.99 -10.38 2.13
CA MET A 115 -13.32 -10.11 3.40
C MET A 115 -14.27 -9.60 4.51
N VAL A 116 -15.60 -9.74 4.35
CA VAL A 116 -16.60 -9.20 5.29
C VAL A 116 -16.47 -9.77 6.71
N ASN A 117 -16.12 -11.05 6.88
CA ASN A 117 -15.90 -11.67 8.19
C ASN A 117 -14.55 -11.25 8.83
N ALA A 118 -13.80 -10.37 8.17
CA ALA A 118 -12.64 -9.67 8.73
C ALA A 118 -12.90 -8.16 8.87
N ASP A 119 -14.18 -7.75 8.90
CA ASP A 119 -14.62 -6.36 9.02
C ASP A 119 -14.10 -5.44 7.90
N ILE A 120 -13.93 -5.99 6.70
CA ILE A 120 -13.61 -5.23 5.50
C ILE A 120 -14.81 -5.29 4.55
N TYR A 121 -15.44 -4.15 4.38
CA TYR A 121 -16.60 -3.95 3.53
C TYR A 121 -16.21 -3.22 2.24
N SER A 122 -17.00 -3.40 1.20
CA SER A 122 -16.83 -2.66 -0.04
C SER A 122 -16.98 -1.17 0.24
N GLY A 123 -15.98 -0.37 -0.14
CA GLY A 123 -15.93 1.06 0.14
C GLY A 123 -14.91 1.45 1.21
N ASP A 124 -14.49 0.53 2.08
CA ASP A 124 -13.53 0.82 3.15
C ASP A 124 -12.18 1.27 2.61
N LEU A 125 -11.51 2.17 3.33
CA LEU A 125 -10.14 2.56 3.02
C LEU A 125 -9.17 1.71 3.83
N LEU A 126 -8.23 1.06 3.14
CA LEU A 126 -7.20 0.23 3.74
C LEU A 126 -5.87 0.99 3.69
N ILE A 127 -5.25 1.21 4.85
CA ILE A 127 -3.88 1.72 4.94
C ILE A 127 -2.92 0.54 4.84
N VAL A 128 -2.04 0.57 3.85
CA VAL A 128 -1.14 -0.53 3.50
C VAL A 128 0.30 -0.09 3.64
N ASP A 129 1.10 -0.83 4.41
CA ASP A 129 2.54 -0.57 4.59
C ASP A 129 3.38 -1.69 3.96
N ARG A 130 4.26 -1.30 3.02
CA ARG A 130 5.16 -2.21 2.29
C ARG A 130 6.41 -2.60 3.07
N SER A 131 6.79 -1.79 4.07
CA SER A 131 7.96 -2.05 4.90
C SER A 131 7.70 -3.10 5.98
N VAL A 132 6.43 -3.37 6.28
CA VAL A 132 6.02 -4.40 7.23
C VAL A 132 6.17 -5.77 6.60
N THR A 133 7.01 -6.63 7.19
CA THR A 133 7.15 -8.02 6.75
C THR A 133 5.84 -8.79 6.97
N PRO A 134 5.22 -9.37 5.92
CA PRO A 134 3.98 -10.11 6.05
C PRO A 134 4.14 -11.36 6.93
N LYS A 135 3.22 -11.53 7.88
CA LYS A 135 3.16 -12.71 8.76
C LYS A 135 1.85 -13.46 8.57
N SER A 136 1.84 -14.72 9.00
CA SER A 136 0.61 -15.52 9.02
C SER A 136 -0.48 -14.82 9.84
N ASN A 137 -1.70 -14.86 9.33
CA ASN A 137 -2.91 -14.17 9.76
C ASN A 137 -2.94 -12.65 9.52
N ASN A 138 -1.91 -12.02 8.93
CA ASN A 138 -2.04 -10.63 8.49
C ASN A 138 -2.98 -10.51 7.29
N ILE A 139 -3.67 -9.38 7.20
CA ILE A 139 -4.39 -8.98 6.00
C ILE A 139 -3.39 -8.31 5.07
N VAL A 140 -3.36 -8.73 3.82
CA VAL A 140 -2.39 -8.29 2.82
C VAL A 140 -3.09 -7.87 1.54
N ILE A 141 -2.47 -6.93 0.84
CA ILE A 141 -2.73 -6.73 -0.58
C ILE A 141 -1.79 -7.67 -1.33
N ALA A 142 -2.35 -8.59 -2.11
CA ALA A 142 -1.62 -9.49 -2.99
C ALA A 142 -1.96 -9.17 -4.44
N SER A 143 -0.99 -9.25 -5.34
CA SER A 143 -1.22 -9.27 -6.77
C SER A 143 -1.10 -10.72 -7.26
N ILE A 144 -2.10 -11.19 -8.00
CA ILE A 144 -2.13 -12.53 -8.61
C ILE A 144 -2.38 -12.32 -10.10
N PHE A 145 -1.45 -12.75 -10.97
CA PHE A 145 -1.54 -12.52 -12.43
C PHE A 145 -1.81 -11.06 -12.82
N GLY A 146 -1.26 -10.11 -12.07
CA GLY A 146 -1.47 -8.68 -12.31
C GLY A 146 -2.77 -8.11 -11.75
N ASP A 147 -3.63 -8.90 -11.08
CA ASP A 147 -4.83 -8.39 -10.40
C ASP A 147 -4.61 -8.27 -8.89
N LEU A 148 -5.04 -7.15 -8.30
CA LEU A 148 -4.92 -6.93 -6.85
C LEU A 148 -6.10 -7.52 -6.09
N THR A 149 -5.80 -8.13 -4.95
CA THR A 149 -6.80 -8.70 -4.05
C THR A 149 -6.42 -8.49 -2.59
N VAL A 150 -7.42 -8.33 -1.74
CA VAL A 150 -7.27 -8.27 -0.28
C VAL A 150 -7.57 -9.66 0.27
N LYS A 151 -6.62 -10.25 0.99
CA LYS A 151 -6.77 -11.58 1.59
C LYS A 151 -6.04 -11.68 2.92
N LYS A 152 -6.41 -12.67 3.73
CA LYS A 152 -5.66 -13.04 4.94
C LYS A 152 -4.57 -14.02 4.55
N LEU A 153 -3.32 -13.64 4.78
CA LEU A 153 -2.17 -14.51 4.52
C LEU A 153 -2.14 -15.65 5.54
N LYS A 154 -2.03 -16.90 5.10
CA LYS A 154 -1.79 -18.05 5.97
C LYS A 154 -0.57 -18.81 5.48
N LYS A 155 0.45 -18.90 6.34
CA LYS A 155 1.61 -19.74 6.10
C LYS A 155 1.39 -21.11 6.74
N LYS A 156 1.51 -22.18 5.95
CA LYS A 156 1.70 -23.57 6.41
C LYS A 156 3.10 -24.01 5.95
N GLU A 157 3.66 -25.05 6.58
CA GLU A 157 5.09 -25.44 6.46
C GLU A 157 5.77 -25.11 5.13
N LYS A 158 5.22 -25.60 4.00
CA LYS A 158 5.76 -25.39 2.66
C LYS A 158 4.82 -24.63 1.70
N SER A 159 3.66 -24.17 2.17
CA SER A 159 2.65 -23.53 1.31
C SER A 159 2.14 -22.22 1.92
N PHE A 160 1.86 -21.26 1.04
CA PHE A 160 1.16 -20.04 1.40
C PHE A 160 -0.27 -20.08 0.87
N PHE A 161 -1.20 -19.59 1.67
CA PHE A 161 -2.60 -19.46 1.27
C PHE A 161 -3.04 -18.02 1.43
N LEU A 162 -3.84 -17.56 0.48
CA LEU A 162 -4.58 -16.31 0.52
C LEU A 162 -6.03 -16.66 0.86
N ILE A 163 -6.38 -16.48 2.12
CA ILE A 163 -7.67 -16.88 2.68
C ILE A 163 -8.65 -15.72 2.55
N SER A 164 -9.80 -15.98 1.94
CA SER A 164 -10.96 -15.08 1.98
C SER A 164 -11.59 -15.14 3.37
N ALA A 165 -11.92 -13.99 3.96
CA ALA A 165 -12.72 -13.94 5.18
C ALA A 165 -14.21 -13.85 4.81
N ASN A 166 -14.67 -14.83 4.03
CA ASN A 166 -16.06 -15.04 3.65
C ASN A 166 -16.16 -16.47 3.10
N ASP A 167 -17.06 -17.28 3.67
CA ASP A 167 -17.20 -18.70 3.34
C ASP A 167 -17.72 -18.95 1.91
N GLU A 168 -18.34 -17.96 1.29
CA GLU A 168 -18.76 -18.00 -0.12
C GLU A 168 -17.58 -17.89 -1.11
N TYR A 169 -16.39 -17.53 -0.62
CA TYR A 169 -15.22 -17.28 -1.46
C TYR A 169 -14.11 -18.29 -1.13
N PRO A 170 -13.58 -19.02 -2.13
CA PRO A 170 -12.55 -20.01 -1.88
C PRO A 170 -11.25 -19.36 -1.42
N SER A 171 -10.48 -20.13 -0.65
CA SER A 171 -9.08 -19.83 -0.36
C SER A 171 -8.21 -20.18 -1.56
N ILE A 172 -7.17 -19.38 -1.81
CA ILE A 172 -6.23 -19.58 -2.92
C ILE A 172 -4.93 -20.12 -2.34
N GLU A 173 -4.52 -21.32 -2.75
CA GLU A 173 -3.16 -21.80 -2.50
C GLU A 173 -2.21 -21.17 -3.50
N VAL A 174 -1.16 -20.52 -3.02
CA VAL A 174 -0.11 -19.92 -3.86
C VAL A 174 0.87 -21.03 -4.24
N LYS A 175 0.85 -21.44 -5.50
CA LYS A 175 1.76 -22.44 -6.05
C LYS A 175 3.02 -21.78 -6.64
N GLU A 176 4.09 -22.55 -6.80
CA GLU A 176 5.38 -22.03 -7.30
C GLU A 176 5.27 -21.46 -8.73
N GLU A 177 4.40 -22.04 -9.56
CA GLU A 177 4.14 -21.58 -10.93
C GLU A 177 3.25 -20.33 -11.02
N MET A 178 2.64 -19.90 -9.91
CA MET A 178 1.74 -18.74 -9.90
C MET A 178 2.53 -17.45 -9.76
N GLU A 179 2.26 -16.48 -10.63
CA GLU A 179 2.74 -15.11 -10.46
C GLU A 179 1.96 -14.43 -9.33
N CYS A 180 2.53 -14.48 -8.12
CA CYS A 180 1.91 -13.93 -6.92
C CYS A 180 2.90 -13.09 -6.11
N PHE A 181 2.57 -11.83 -5.86
CA PHE A 181 3.38 -10.90 -5.09
C PHE A 181 2.58 -10.26 -3.96
N ILE A 182 3.14 -10.24 -2.75
CA ILE A 182 2.55 -9.45 -1.67
C ILE A 182 3.00 -8.01 -1.84
N TRP A 183 2.05 -7.12 -2.09
CA TRP A 183 2.31 -5.70 -2.23
C TRP A 183 2.60 -5.06 -0.88
N GLY A 184 1.83 -5.40 0.16
CA GLY A 184 2.04 -4.88 1.51
C GLY A 184 1.03 -5.42 2.51
N VAL A 185 1.23 -5.06 3.77
CA VAL A 185 0.37 -5.45 4.89
C VAL A 185 -0.62 -4.35 5.19
N VAL A 186 -1.89 -4.69 5.33
CA VAL A 186 -2.93 -3.77 5.81
C VAL A 186 -2.71 -3.52 7.30
N THR A 187 -2.42 -2.28 7.68
CA THR A 187 -2.16 -1.87 9.07
C THR A 187 -3.38 -1.25 9.73
N TYR A 188 -4.26 -0.63 8.96
CA TYR A 188 -5.52 -0.04 9.43
C TYR A 188 -6.63 -0.22 8.40
N ILE A 189 -7.86 -0.34 8.89
CA ILE A 189 -9.10 -0.31 8.13
C ILE A 189 -9.86 0.93 8.60
N ILE A 190 -10.27 1.78 7.67
CA ILE A 190 -11.11 2.96 7.93
C ILE A 190 -12.47 2.66 7.32
N HIS A 191 -13.45 2.51 8.20
CA HIS A 191 -14.84 2.24 7.85
C HIS A 191 -15.66 3.51 8.06
N GLU A 192 -16.34 3.97 7.01
CA GLU A 192 -17.27 5.10 7.11
C GLU A 192 -18.64 4.61 7.56
N THR A 193 -19.11 5.08 8.72
CA THR A 193 -20.39 4.62 9.31
C THR A 193 -21.60 5.45 8.89
N THR A 194 -21.38 6.56 8.18
CA THR A 194 -22.43 7.52 7.79
C THR A 194 -22.94 7.34 6.36
N SER A 195 -22.27 6.51 5.56
CA SER A 195 -22.68 6.23 4.20
C SER A 195 -24.04 5.50 4.19
N SER A 196 -25.05 6.16 3.61
CA SER A 196 -26.44 5.68 3.48
C SER A 196 -26.65 4.87 2.21
#